data_AF-A0A1E5IFC0-F1
#
_entry.id   AF-A0A1E5IFC0-F1
#
_cell.length_a   1.000
_cell.length_b   1.000
_cell.length_c   1.000
_cell.angle_alpha   90.00
_cell.angle_beta   90.00
_cell.angle_gamma   90.00
#
_symmetry.space_group_name_H-M   'P 1'
#
loop_
_entity.id
_entity.type
_entity.pdbx_description
1 polymer ?
#
loop_
_entity_poly.entity_id
_entity_poly.type
_entity_poly.pdbx_seq_one_letter_code
_entity_poly.pdbx_strand_id
1 'polypeptide(L)'
;MKYSNGCVADVSATQCFNGEVQKNKNFSDGQFVSLDYAGKNLKVYKKEAEEKKIVSLSDIDIDVKKPELPINELLFYELDNFLSNIVKGKKPAVSGKQGRDAVGLALNILKNMVF
;
A
#
# COMPACT_ATOMS: atom_id res chain seq x y z
N MET A 1 9.82 8.95 5.96
CA MET A 1 8.89 9.37 7.05
C MET A 1 8.96 8.37 8.19
N LYS A 2 8.91 8.78 9.45
CA LYS A 2 8.92 7.90 10.63
C LYS A 2 7.67 8.14 11.49
N TYR A 3 6.95 7.08 11.82
CA TYR A 3 5.71 7.13 12.62
C TYR A 3 5.99 6.85 14.10
N SER A 4 5.04 7.21 14.97
CA SER A 4 5.14 7.06 16.43
C SER A 4 5.28 5.60 16.87
N ASN A 5 4.71 4.66 16.11
CA ASN A 5 4.83 3.23 16.34
C ASN A 5 6.16 2.63 15.85
N GLY A 6 7.10 3.46 15.39
CA GLY A 6 8.39 3.02 14.87
C GLY A 6 8.38 2.58 13.41
N CYS A 7 7.21 2.54 12.75
CA CYS A 7 7.12 2.25 11.32
C CYS A 7 7.82 3.35 10.51
N VAL A 8 8.52 2.95 9.46
CA VAL A 8 9.21 3.86 8.53
C VAL A 8 8.61 3.67 7.16
N ALA A 9 8.14 4.76 6.55
CA ALA A 9 7.70 4.80 5.18
C ALA A 9 8.71 5.53 4.31
N ASP A 10 9.19 4.84 3.28
CA ASP A 10 9.93 5.41 2.17
C ASP A 10 8.98 5.57 0.97
N VAL A 11 8.95 6.76 0.39
CA VAL A 11 8.02 7.12 -0.68
C VAL A 11 8.80 7.87 -1.74
N SER A 12 8.79 7.34 -2.96
CA SER A 12 9.43 7.92 -4.13
C SER A 12 8.41 8.14 -5.23
N ALA A 13 8.49 9.29 -5.91
CA ALA A 13 7.68 9.62 -7.07
C ALA A 13 8.53 10.38 -8.08
N THR A 14 8.34 10.11 -9.37
CA THR A 14 9.06 10.79 -10.45
C THR A 14 8.15 10.93 -11.66
N GLN A 15 8.26 12.05 -12.37
CA GLN A 15 7.55 12.31 -13.63
C GLN A 15 8.40 11.98 -14.86
N CYS A 16 9.70 11.73 -14.68
CA CYS A 16 10.65 11.54 -15.79
C CYS A 16 10.96 10.06 -16.05
N PHE A 17 10.13 9.13 -15.56
CA PHE A 17 10.33 7.70 -15.77
C PHE A 17 9.69 7.25 -17.09
N ASN A 18 10.44 6.47 -17.88
CA ASN A 18 9.95 5.92 -19.14
C ASN A 18 9.24 4.57 -18.88
N GLY A 19 7.99 4.64 -18.43
CA GLY A 19 7.13 3.50 -18.15
C GLY A 19 6.12 3.79 -17.04
N GLU A 20 5.30 2.79 -16.69
CA GLU A 20 4.35 2.89 -15.58
C GLU A 20 4.80 1.96 -14.44
N VAL A 21 5.14 2.52 -13.29
CA VAL A 21 5.51 1.75 -12.10
C VAL A 21 4.71 2.27 -10.92
N GLN A 22 3.83 1.40 -10.41
CA GLN A 22 3.12 1.64 -9.17
C GLN A 22 3.26 0.40 -8.30
N LYS A 23 4.23 0.44 -7.38
CA LYS A 23 4.56 -0.67 -6.49
C LYS A 23 4.49 -0.24 -5.04
N ASN A 24 3.94 -1.11 -4.20
CA ASN A 24 3.92 -0.95 -2.76
C ASN A 24 4.55 -2.20 -2.12
N LYS A 25 5.50 -1.97 -1.22
CA LYS A 25 6.27 -3.02 -0.54
C LYS A 25 6.09 -2.82 0.96
N ASN A 26 5.53 -3.81 1.63
CA ASN A 26 5.34 -3.81 3.08
C ASN A 26 6.19 -4.89 3.72
N PHE A 27 6.92 -4.51 4.75
CA PHE A 27 7.74 -5.41 5.56
C PHE A 27 7.15 -5.43 6.97
N SER A 28 6.80 -6.61 7.43
CA SER A 28 6.30 -6.89 8.78
C SER A 28 7.11 -8.04 9.37
N ASP A 29 6.96 -8.29 10.66
CA ASP A 29 7.65 -9.42 11.29
C ASP A 29 7.24 -10.75 10.63
N GLY A 30 8.24 -11.49 10.14
CA GLY A 30 8.05 -12.76 9.43
C GLY A 30 7.31 -12.69 8.08
N GLN A 31 6.98 -11.50 7.55
CA GLN A 31 6.20 -11.35 6.32
C GLN A 31 6.67 -10.19 5.44
N PHE A 32 6.78 -10.43 4.14
CA PHE A 32 7.01 -9.40 3.13
C PHE A 32 5.90 -9.45 2.07
N VAL A 33 5.30 -8.30 1.77
CA VAL A 33 4.23 -8.18 0.77
C VAL A 33 4.68 -7.21 -0.31
N SER A 34 4.72 -7.68 -1.55
CA SER A 34 4.98 -6.86 -2.74
C SER A 34 3.73 -6.81 -3.61
N LEU A 35 3.15 -5.62 -3.71
CA LEU A 35 2.00 -5.34 -4.56
C LEU A 35 2.44 -4.51 -5.77
N ASP A 36 2.19 -5.02 -6.97
CA ASP A 36 2.38 -4.32 -8.25
C ASP A 36 1.00 -3.99 -8.82
N TYR A 37 0.62 -2.71 -8.74
CA TYR A 37 -0.70 -2.25 -9.19
C TYR A 37 -0.78 -2.21 -10.72
N ALA A 38 0.29 -1.75 -11.39
CA ALA A 38 0.35 -1.70 -12.86
C ALA A 38 0.36 -3.12 -13.44
N GLY A 39 1.19 -4.00 -12.89
CA GLY A 39 1.28 -5.41 -13.29
C GLY A 39 0.19 -6.33 -12.73
N LYS A 40 -0.65 -5.82 -11.81
CA LYS A 40 -1.75 -6.55 -11.14
C LYS A 40 -1.29 -7.87 -10.52
N ASN A 41 -0.22 -7.80 -9.73
CA ASN A 41 0.42 -8.96 -9.13
C ASN A 41 0.66 -8.71 -7.63
N LEU A 42 0.31 -9.70 -6.81
CA LEU A 42 0.54 -9.69 -5.37
C LEU A 42 1.45 -10.86 -5.00
N LYS A 43 2.63 -10.56 -4.45
CA LYS A 43 3.53 -11.59 -3.91
C LYS A 43 3.59 -11.46 -2.40
N VAL A 44 3.29 -12.54 -1.71
CA VAL A 44 3.37 -12.64 -0.25
C VAL A 44 4.43 -13.66 0.10
N TYR A 45 5.45 -13.20 0.80
CA TYR A 45 6.55 -14.01 1.29
C TYR A 45 6.35 -14.18 2.79
N LYS A 46 6.34 -15.43 3.26
CA LYS A 46 6.17 -15.76 4.68
C LYS A 46 7.29 -16.66 5.14
N LYS A 47 7.83 -16.37 6.32
CA LYS A 47 8.78 -17.26 6.99
C LYS A 47 8.06 -18.54 7.43
N GLU A 48 8.60 -19.70 7.10
CA GLU A 48 8.13 -20.96 7.69
C GLU A 48 8.63 -21.10 9.14
N ALA A 49 7.70 -21.03 10.09
CA ALA A 49 7.87 -21.27 11.54
C ALA A 49 8.94 -20.43 12.27
N GLU A 50 8.68 -20.12 13.54
CA GLU A 50 9.41 -19.10 14.30
C GLU A 50 10.89 -19.49 14.58
N GLU A 51 11.22 -20.78 14.62
CA GLU A 51 12.51 -21.28 15.15
C GLU A 51 13.64 -21.45 14.11
N LYS A 52 13.35 -21.48 12.81
CA LYS A 52 14.42 -21.61 11.81
C LYS A 52 15.07 -20.25 11.54
N LYS A 53 16.40 -20.15 11.71
CA LYS A 53 17.15 -19.05 11.09
C LYS A 53 16.96 -19.17 9.58
N ILE A 54 16.54 -18.09 8.92
CA ILE A 54 16.50 -18.06 7.46
C ILE A 54 17.96 -18.11 7.00
N VAL A 55 18.37 -19.24 6.42
CA VAL A 55 19.74 -19.43 5.90
C VAL A 55 19.74 -19.25 4.38
N SER A 56 18.61 -19.53 3.73
CA SER A 56 18.43 -19.47 2.28
C SER A 56 17.02 -19.00 1.89
N LEU A 57 16.86 -18.51 0.66
CA LEU A 57 15.56 -18.18 0.06
C LEU A 57 14.61 -19.39 -0.02
N SER A 58 15.14 -20.61 0.06
CA SER A 58 14.37 -21.86 0.12
C SER A 58 13.61 -22.07 1.43
N ASP A 59 13.98 -21.34 2.49
CA ASP A 59 13.34 -21.42 3.82
C ASP A 59 12.11 -20.50 3.94
N ILE A 60 11.72 -19.85 2.83
CA ILE A 60 10.64 -18.87 2.75
C ILE A 60 9.57 -19.44 1.84
N ASP A 61 8.34 -19.51 2.35
CA ASP A 61 7.19 -19.87 1.55
C ASP A 61 6.73 -18.64 0.75
N ILE A 62 6.54 -18.83 -0.56
CA ILE A 62 6.24 -17.75 -1.51
C ILE A 62 4.87 -18.01 -2.13
N ASP A 63 3.87 -17.28 -1.64
CA ASP A 63 2.52 -17.29 -2.16
C ASP A 63 2.37 -16.17 -3.20
N VAL A 64 2.39 -16.55 -4.49
CA VAL A 64 2.20 -15.63 -5.60
C VAL A 64 0.72 -15.66 -6.01
N LYS A 65 0.02 -14.55 -5.79
CA LYS A 65 -1.37 -14.37 -6.20
C LYS A 65 -1.48 -13.38 -7.33
N LYS A 66 -2.26 -13.75 -8.34
CA LYS A 66 -2.78 -12.80 -9.31
C LYS A 66 -4.20 -12.44 -8.85
N PRO A 67 -4.40 -11.30 -8.17
CA PRO A 67 -5.72 -10.94 -7.70
C PRO A 67 -6.68 -10.83 -8.87
N GLU A 68 -7.90 -11.33 -8.69
CA GLU A 68 -8.97 -11.04 -9.62
C GLU A 68 -9.24 -9.55 -9.60
N LEU A 69 -9.34 -8.96 -10.78
CA LEU A 69 -9.67 -7.56 -10.87
C LEU A 69 -11.15 -7.38 -10.61
N PRO A 70 -11.51 -6.27 -9.96
CA PRO A 70 -12.90 -5.90 -9.94
C PRO A 70 -13.45 -5.72 -11.36
N ILE A 71 -14.75 -6.02 -11.52
CA ILE A 71 -15.45 -5.96 -12.80
C ILE A 71 -15.51 -4.52 -13.33
N ASN A 72 -15.64 -3.55 -12.41
CA ASN A 72 -15.75 -2.13 -12.74
C ASN A 72 -14.42 -1.38 -12.50
N GLU A 73 -14.37 -0.13 -12.94
CA GLU A 73 -13.23 0.76 -12.69
C GLU A 73 -13.15 1.25 -11.23
N LEU A 74 -11.98 1.69 -10.80
CA LEU A 74 -11.74 2.09 -9.40
C LEU A 74 -12.64 3.26 -8.95
N LEU A 75 -12.85 4.24 -9.84
CA LEU A 75 -13.72 5.39 -9.57
C LEU A 75 -15.17 4.96 -9.29
N PHE A 76 -15.66 3.95 -10.01
CA PHE A 76 -16.98 3.39 -9.76
C PHE A 76 -17.10 2.89 -8.32
N TYR A 77 -16.14 2.12 -7.82
CA TYR A 77 -16.16 1.61 -6.44
C TYR A 77 -16.02 2.72 -5.40
N GLU A 78 -15.24 3.77 -5.70
CA GLU A 78 -15.14 4.92 -4.82
C GLU A 78 -16.48 5.66 -4.67
N LEU A 79 -17.17 5.89 -5.80
CA LEU A 79 -18.49 6.53 -5.82
C LEU A 79 -19.57 5.64 -5.20
N ASP A 80 -19.56 4.34 -5.47
CA ASP A 80 -20.48 3.37 -4.86
C ASP A 80 -20.30 3.32 -3.33
N ASN A 81 -19.04 3.29 -2.87
CA ASN A 81 -18.73 3.38 -1.45
C ASN A 81 -19.23 4.71 -0.86
N PHE A 82 -19.03 5.84 -1.53
CA PHE A 82 -19.53 7.13 -1.06
C PHE A 82 -21.07 7.14 -0.91
N LEU A 83 -21.80 6.76 -1.97
CA LEU A 83 -23.26 6.73 -1.97
C LEU A 83 -23.82 5.74 -0.95
N SER A 84 -23.26 4.53 -0.88
CA SER A 84 -23.72 3.51 0.06
C SER A 84 -23.50 3.89 1.53
N ASN A 85 -22.44 4.65 1.83
CA ASN A 85 -22.22 5.19 3.17
C ASN A 85 -23.24 6.26 3.55
N ILE A 86 -23.64 7.13 2.61
CA ILE A 86 -24.71 8.11 2.82
C ILE A 86 -26.03 7.40 3.11
N VAL A 87 -26.44 6.48 2.23
CA VAL A 87 -27.72 5.77 2.35
C VAL A 87 -27.80 4.95 3.64
N LYS A 88 -26.70 4.30 4.04
CA LYS A 88 -26.65 3.42 5.22
C LYS A 88 -26.26 4.14 6.51
N GLY A 89 -25.97 5.45 6.46
CA GLY A 89 -25.46 6.21 7.60
C GLY A 89 -24.13 5.68 8.15
N LYS A 90 -23.30 5.08 7.30
CA LYS A 90 -22.00 4.50 7.67
C LYS A 90 -20.88 5.52 7.52
N LYS A 91 -19.78 5.32 8.25
CA LYS A 91 -18.57 6.12 8.08
C LYS A 91 -17.85 5.70 6.79
N PRO A 92 -17.44 6.65 5.94
CA PRO A 92 -16.68 6.32 4.75
C PRO A 92 -15.32 5.73 5.10
N ALA A 93 -14.81 4.86 4.21
CA ALA A 93 -13.49 4.25 4.33
C ALA A 93 -12.36 5.30 4.49
N VAL A 94 -12.52 6.45 3.84
CA VAL A 94 -11.67 7.64 4.01
C VAL A 94 -12.55 8.81 4.44
N SER A 95 -12.31 9.31 5.65
CA SER A 95 -12.99 10.50 6.19
C SER A 95 -12.33 11.79 5.71
N GLY A 96 -13.07 12.90 5.73
CA GLY A 96 -12.52 14.23 5.43
C GLY A 96 -11.36 14.63 6.36
N LYS A 97 -11.36 14.16 7.61
CA LYS A 97 -10.24 14.35 8.54
C LYS A 97 -8.98 13.65 8.03
N GLN A 98 -9.08 12.38 7.61
CA GLN A 98 -7.94 11.65 7.04
C GLN A 98 -7.43 12.31 5.75
N GLY A 99 -8.33 12.79 4.89
CA GLY A 99 -7.95 13.54 3.68
C GLY A 99 -7.17 14.81 4.00
N ARG A 100 -7.67 15.63 4.93
CA ARG A 100 -6.96 16.83 5.40
C ARG A 100 -5.59 16.50 6.01
N ASP A 101 -5.52 15.47 6.84
CA ASP A 101 -4.27 15.07 7.52
C ASP A 101 -3.24 14.57 6.49
N ALA A 102 -3.68 13.87 5.42
CA ALA A 102 -2.83 13.47 4.31
C ALA A 102 -2.28 14.66 3.50
N VAL A 103 -3.11 15.68 3.23
CA VAL A 103 -2.65 16.93 2.59
C VAL A 103 -1.64 17.66 3.48
N GLY A 104 -1.88 17.72 4.79
CA GLY A 104 -0.94 18.30 5.75
C GLY A 104 0.42 17.62 5.73
N LEU A 105 0.44 16.28 5.64
CA LEU A 105 1.66 15.51 5.50
C LEU A 105 2.38 15.80 4.17
N ALA A 106 1.66 15.85 3.05
CA ALA A 106 2.24 16.18 1.75
C ALA A 106 2.90 17.56 1.74
N LEU A 107 2.25 18.58 2.31
CA LEU A 107 2.82 19.91 2.47
C LEU A 107 4.07 19.92 3.36
N ASN A 108 4.11 19.08 4.40
CA ASN A 108 5.29 18.94 5.26
C ASN A 108 6.47 18.32 4.49
N ILE A 109 6.22 17.27 3.69
CA ILE A 109 7.24 16.67 2.82
C ILE A 109 7.82 17.72 1.87
N LEU A 110 6.97 18.48 1.18
CA LEU A 110 7.40 19.51 0.22
C LEU A 110 8.27 20.60 0.87
N LYS A 111 7.98 21.00 2.11
CA LYS A 111 8.78 21.98 2.85
C LYS A 111 10.19 21.48 3.22
N ASN A 112 10.37 20.17 3.33
CA ASN A 112 11.64 19.55 3.71
C ASN A 112 12.38 18.93 2.52
N MET A 113 11.84 19.04 1.30
CA MET A 113 12.57 18.69 0.10
C MET A 113 13.65 19.74 -0.14
N VAL A 114 14.91 19.31 -0.13
CA VAL A 114 16.05 20.13 -0.52
C VAL A 114 16.27 19.90 -2.02
N PHE A 115 16.21 20.98 -2.79
CA PHE A 115 16.55 20.98 -4.22
C PHE A 115 18.03 21.29 -4.41
#